data_AF-A0A840YT98-F1
#
_entry.id   AF-A0A840YT98-F1
#
_cell.length_a   1.000
_cell.length_b   1.000
_cell.length_c   1.000
_cell.angle_alpha   90.00
_cell.angle_beta   90.00
_cell.angle_gamma   90.00
#
_symmetry.space_group_name_H-M   'P 1'
#
loop_
_entity.id
_entity.type
_entity.pdbx_description
1 polymer ?
#
loop_
_entity_poly.entity_id
_entity_poly.type
_entity_poly.pdbx_seq_one_letter_code
_entity_poly.pdbx_strand_id
1 'polypeptide(L)'
;MTTYPLSEPATIYASEEDGTERKVVGQGTLEACAEIVERLPAQGRTSACIEMDELDLKFGPDEVDELSRFLREEGAGLSNRDISAIPDQTL
;
A
#
# COMPACT_ATOMS: atom_id res chain seq x y z
N MET A 1 -3.38 -9.34 -13.97
CA MET A 1 -2.55 -9.29 -12.77
C MET A 1 -1.81 -7.97 -12.82
N THR A 2 -2.26 -6.99 -12.05
CA THR A 2 -1.60 -5.68 -11.97
C THR A 2 -0.30 -5.88 -11.22
N THR A 3 0.83 -5.46 -11.79
CA THR A 3 2.13 -5.53 -11.12
C THR A 3 2.46 -4.14 -10.61
N TYR A 4 2.57 -4.01 -9.29
CA TYR A 4 2.95 -2.75 -8.65
C TYR A 4 4.48 -2.66 -8.52
N PRO A 5 5.07 -1.49 -8.79
CA PRO A 5 6.50 -1.25 -8.58
C PRO A 5 6.81 -1.02 -7.08
N LEU A 6 6.61 -2.06 -6.26
CA LEU A 6 6.61 -1.94 -4.79
C LEU A 6 7.91 -1.39 -4.18
N SER A 7 9.05 -1.65 -4.82
CA SER A 7 10.38 -1.24 -4.35
C SER A 7 10.81 0.15 -4.81
N GLU A 8 10.07 0.76 -5.74
CA GLU A 8 10.40 2.06 -6.29
C GLU A 8 10.05 3.17 -5.28
N PRO A 9 10.81 4.28 -5.28
CA PRO A 9 10.62 5.39 -4.37
C PRO A 9 9.31 6.14 -4.66
N ALA A 10 8.62 6.52 -3.59
CA ALA A 10 7.34 7.19 -3.63
C ALA A 10 7.17 8.16 -2.44
N THR A 11 6.35 9.19 -2.67
CA THR A 11 6.03 10.23 -1.71
C THR A 11 4.52 10.27 -1.43
N ILE A 12 4.16 10.38 -0.15
CA ILE A 12 2.78 10.44 0.31
C ILE A 12 2.38 11.90 0.49
N TYR A 13 1.27 12.27 -0.13
CA TYR A 13 0.64 13.56 0.02
C TYR A 13 -0.72 13.38 0.68
N ALA A 14 -1.04 14.19 1.68
CA ALA A 14 -2.38 14.27 2.25
C ALA A 14 -2.83 15.72 2.35
N SER A 15 -4.15 15.93 2.28
CA SER A 15 -4.73 17.26 2.47
C SER A 15 -5.23 17.43 3.90
N GLU A 16 -5.06 18.62 4.45
CA GLU A 16 -5.76 18.99 5.69
C GLU A 16 -7.25 19.24 5.44
N GLU A 17 -8.02 19.47 6.51
CA GLU A 17 -9.50 19.55 6.54
C GLU A 17 -10.13 20.46 5.48
N ASP A 18 -9.40 21.44 4.98
CA ASP A 18 -9.85 22.39 3.94
C ASP A 18 -9.57 21.93 2.49
N GLY A 19 -8.90 20.78 2.30
CA GLY A 19 -8.66 20.15 1.00
C GLY A 19 -7.71 20.90 0.05
N THR A 20 -7.30 22.11 0.42
CA THR A 20 -6.71 23.09 -0.50
C THR A 20 -5.18 22.96 -0.63
N GLU A 21 -4.50 22.41 0.37
CA GLU A 21 -3.04 22.22 0.36
C GLU A 21 -2.68 20.75 0.54
N ARG A 22 -1.93 20.20 -0.43
CA ARG A 22 -1.34 18.86 -0.34
C ARG A 22 0.00 18.97 0.37
N LYS A 23 0.11 18.32 1.53
CA LYS A 23 1.34 18.29 2.32
C LYS A 23 1.99 16.92 2.22
N VAL A 24 3.31 16.89 2.15
CA VAL A 24 4.08 15.65 2.28
C VAL A 24 3.94 15.14 3.70
N VAL A 25 3.40 13.92 3.84
CA VAL A 25 3.18 13.27 5.14
C VAL A 25 4.05 12.03 5.35
N GLY A 26 4.72 11.57 4.29
CA GLY A 26 5.66 10.45 4.34
C GLY A 26 6.37 10.26 3.00
N GLN A 27 7.46 9.50 3.03
CA GLN A 27 8.23 9.11 1.85
C GLN A 27 8.87 7.74 2.13
N GLY A 28 9.05 6.93 1.09
CA GLY A 28 9.65 5.60 1.20
C GLY A 28 9.51 4.82 -0.10
N THR A 29 9.50 3.50 -0.03
CA THR A 29 9.07 2.66 -1.15
C THR A 29 7.54 2.70 -1.27
N LEU A 30 6.98 2.33 -2.42
CA LEU A 30 5.53 2.23 -2.59
C LEU A 30 4.87 1.32 -1.53
N GLU A 31 5.51 0.19 -1.20
CA GLU A 31 5.06 -0.71 -0.12
C GLU A 31 5.06 -0.01 1.25
N ALA A 32 6.17 0.64 1.63
CA ALA A 32 6.26 1.34 2.90
C ALA A 32 5.27 2.51 2.99
N CYS A 33 5.02 3.18 1.85
CA CYS A 33 4.03 4.26 1.78
C CYS A 33 2.61 3.76 2.06
N ALA A 34 2.22 2.60 1.54
CA ALA A 34 0.92 2.00 1.85
C ALA A 34 0.78 1.72 3.36
N GLU A 35 1.80 1.14 3.99
CA GLU A 35 1.81 0.90 5.44
C GLU A 35 1.73 2.21 6.26
N ILE A 36 2.36 3.28 5.79
CA ILE A 36 2.29 4.60 6.45
C ILE A 36 0.87 5.16 6.34
N VAL A 37 0.22 5.07 5.17
CA VAL A 37 -1.16 5.54 4.97
C VAL A 37 -2.16 4.80 5.87
N GLU A 38 -1.98 3.49 6.08
CA GLU A 38 -2.81 2.72 7.01
C GLU A 38 -2.69 3.20 8.47
N ARG A 39 -1.57 3.85 8.84
CA ARG A 39 -1.35 4.40 10.18
C ARG A 39 -1.80 5.85 10.33
N LEU A 40 -2.14 6.53 9.24
CA LEU A 40 -2.68 7.89 9.27
C LEU A 40 -4.06 7.93 9.95
N PRO A 41 -4.44 9.07 10.57
CA PRO A 41 -5.82 9.28 11.03
C PRO A 41 -6.81 9.22 9.86
N ALA A 42 -8.08 8.91 10.15
CA ALA A 42 -9.10 8.66 9.12
C ALA A 42 -9.17 9.76 8.04
N GLN A 43 -9.13 11.03 8.45
CA GLN A 43 -9.14 12.19 7.55
C GLN A 43 -7.91 12.26 6.64
N GLY A 44 -6.73 11.94 7.18
CA GLY A 44 -5.49 11.87 6.40
C GLY A 44 -5.48 10.67 5.45
N ARG A 45 -6.12 9.57 5.82
CA ARG A 45 -6.25 8.38 4.96
C ARG A 45 -7.20 8.62 3.78
N THR A 46 -8.33 9.30 4.01
CA THR A 46 -9.32 9.59 2.96
C THR A 46 -8.83 10.59 1.91
N SER A 47 -7.78 11.35 2.22
CA SER A 47 -7.17 12.32 1.31
C SER A 47 -5.75 11.94 0.88
N ALA A 48 -5.26 10.76 1.30
CA ALA A 48 -3.92 10.32 0.99
C ALA A 48 -3.79 9.92 -0.48
N CYS A 49 -2.76 10.45 -1.13
CA CYS A 49 -2.30 10.04 -2.44
C CYS A 49 -0.83 9.65 -2.34
N ILE A 50 -0.41 8.66 -3.13
CA ILE A 50 1.00 8.28 -3.27
C ILE A 50 1.43 8.65 -4.69
N GLU A 51 2.47 9.46 -4.82
CA GLU A 51 3.09 9.75 -6.13
C GLU A 51 4.45 9.07 -6.19
N MET A 52 4.73 8.37 -7.29
CA MET A 52 6.03 7.75 -7.53
C MET A 52 7.06 8.83 -7.89
N ASP A 53 8.27 8.75 -7.33
CA ASP A 53 9.29 9.78 -7.52
C ASP A 53 9.95 9.69 -8.92
N GLU A 54 10.16 8.47 -9.42
CA GLU A 54 10.86 8.18 -10.69
C GLU A 54 9.92 7.79 -11.84
N LEU A 55 8.62 7.63 -11.55
CA LEU A 55 7.60 7.26 -12.52
C LEU A 55 6.49 8.31 -12.55
N ASP A 56 5.93 8.59 -13.73
CA ASP A 56 4.73 9.42 -13.85
C ASP A 56 3.46 8.62 -13.48
N LEU A 57 3.48 8.05 -12.27
CA LEU A 57 2.43 7.18 -11.73
C LEU A 57 1.98 7.72 -10.38
N LYS A 58 0.66 7.79 -10.20
CA LYS A 58 0.02 8.36 -9.01
C LYS A 58 -1.11 7.43 -8.59
N PHE A 59 -1.22 7.22 -7.28
CA PHE A 59 -2.26 6.42 -6.66
C PHE A 59 -3.14 7.35 -5.83
N GLY A 60 -4.41 7.46 -6.19
CA GLY A 60 -5.41 8.16 -5.40
C GLY A 60 -5.89 7.36 -4.18
N PRO A 61 -6.76 7.92 -3.33
CA PRO A 61 -7.20 7.27 -2.10
C PRO A 61 -7.80 5.87 -2.30
N ASP A 62 -8.60 5.69 -3.36
CA ASP A 62 -9.20 4.39 -3.70
C ASP A 62 -8.14 3.37 -4.15
N GLU A 63 -7.16 3.81 -4.97
CA GLU A 63 -6.07 2.95 -5.43
C GLU A 63 -5.10 2.58 -4.30
N VAL A 64 -4.90 3.48 -3.34
CA VAL A 64 -4.10 3.22 -2.13
C VAL A 64 -4.80 2.21 -1.21
N ASP A 65 -6.14 2.23 -1.12
CA ASP A 65 -6.90 1.19 -0.41
C ASP A 65 -6.77 -0.16 -1.10
N GLU A 66 -6.90 -0.20 -2.44
CA GLU A 66 -6.68 -1.41 -3.23
C GLU A 66 -5.25 -1.95 -3.06
N LEU A 67 -4.24 -1.09 -3.13
CA LEU A 67 -2.83 -1.45 -2.91
C LEU A 67 -2.60 -2.01 -1.51
N SER A 68 -3.14 -1.37 -0.47
CA SER A 68 -3.01 -1.82 0.92
C SER A 68 -3.66 -3.20 1.11
N ARG A 69 -4.83 -3.38 0.48
CA ARG A 69 -5.54 -4.66 0.47
C ARG A 69 -4.73 -5.74 -0.25
N PHE A 70 -4.18 -5.43 -1.43
CA PHE A 70 -3.31 -6.34 -2.18
C PHE A 70 -2.08 -6.76 -1.35
N LEU A 71 -1.38 -5.81 -0.72
CA LEU A 71 -0.23 -6.09 0.12
C LEU A 71 -0.59 -6.97 1.33
N ARG A 72 -1.77 -6.75 1.92
CA ARG A 72 -2.27 -7.60 3.00
C ARG A 72 -2.62 -9.00 2.51
N GLU A 73 -3.25 -9.14 1.35
CA GLU A 73 -3.62 -10.43 0.75
C GLU A 73 -2.37 -11.22 0.31
N GLU A 74 -1.36 -10.58 -0.28
CA GLU A 74 -0.09 -11.21 -0.65
C GLU A 74 0.76 -11.56 0.59
N GLY A 75 0.84 -10.67 1.58
CA GLY A 75 1.52 -10.92 2.85
C GLY A 75 0.83 -11.99 3.72
N ALA A 76 -0.50 -12.08 3.66
CA ALA A 76 -1.28 -13.15 4.27
C ALA A 76 -1.19 -14.47 3.47
N GLY A 77 -1.06 -14.39 2.14
CA GLY A 77 -0.79 -15.53 1.27
C GLY A 77 0.59 -16.16 1.48
N LEU A 78 1.53 -15.40 2.05
CA LEU A 78 2.84 -15.88 2.52
C LEU A 78 2.92 -16.11 4.04
N SER A 79 1.81 -15.90 4.77
CA SER A 79 1.69 -16.40 6.14
C SER A 79 1.52 -17.92 6.07
N ASN A 80 2.67 -18.59 5.94
CA ASN A 80 2.95 -20.02 6.01
C ASN A 80 2.48 -20.71 7.31
N ARG A 81 1.35 -20.29 7.92
CA ARG A 81 0.72 -21.02 9.02
C ARG A 81 -0.30 -22.05 8.57
N ASP A 82 -0.39 -22.33 7.26
CA ASP A 82 -1.18 -23.46 6.72
C ASP A 82 -0.43 -24.29 5.64
N ILE A 83 0.91 -24.27 5.58
CA ILE A 83 1.66 -25.35 4.89
C ILE A 83 1.90 -26.49 5.89
N SER A 84 0.84 -27.18 6.28
CA SER A 84 0.98 -28.46 6.97
C SER A 84 -0.26 -29.33 6.74
N ALA A 85 -0.56 -29.65 5.48
CA ALA A 85 -1.42 -30.79 5.15
C ALA A 85 -1.24 -31.22 3.67
N ILE A 86 -0.04 -31.66 3.29
CA ILE A 86 0.06 -32.69 2.25
C ILE A 86 0.31 -34.00 3.00
N PRO A 87 -0.70 -34.82 3.31
CA PRO A 87 -0.42 -36.21 3.63
C PRO A 87 0.11 -36.86 2.35
N ASP A 88 1.43 -37.05 2.32
CA ASP A 88 2.07 -38.07 1.49
C ASP A 88 1.42 -39.41 1.86
N GLN A 89 0.45 -39.84 1.05
CA GLN A 89 -0.06 -41.21 1.08
C GLN A 89 0.54 -41.91 -0.13
N THR A 90 1.84 -42.18 -0.01
CA THR A 90 2.43 -43.35 -0.64
C THR A 90 1.97 -44.59 0.14
N LEU A 91 1.11 -45.41 -0.47
CA LEU A 91 1.03 -46.87 -0.30
C LEU A 91 0.03 -47.48 -1.29
#